data_AF-X1RKV3-F1
#
_entry.id   AF-X1RKV3-F1
#
_cell.length_a   1.000
_cell.length_b   1.000
_cell.length_c   1.000
_cell.angle_alpha   90.00
_cell.angle_beta   90.00
_cell.angle_gamma   90.00
#
_symmetry.space_group_name_H-M   'P 1'
#
loop_
_entity.id
_entity.type
_entity.pdbx_description
1 polymer ?
#
loop_
_entity_poly.entity_id
_entity_poly.type
_entity_poly.pdbx_seq_one_letter_code
_entity_poly.pdbx_strand_id
1 'polypeptide(L)'
;MEKEHLSKDVIFLLALELDLPSILQLCLTSKKYNQHICENPNFWKNKLLKEYPQLNSVINDIYDYKNTYKHVKRLVPTTIQPHFNNYIQFGFKN
;
A
#
# COMPACT_ATOMS: atom_id res chain seq x y z
N MET A 1 5.43 -34.49 3.24
CA MET A 1 5.47 -33.06 3.62
C MET A 1 4.50 -32.32 2.72
N GLU A 2 3.28 -32.07 3.21
CA GLU A 2 2.29 -31.26 2.50
C GLU A 2 2.82 -29.82 2.37
N LYS A 3 2.84 -29.29 1.14
CA LYS A 3 3.08 -27.87 0.91
C LYS A 3 1.82 -27.14 1.34
N GLU A 4 1.78 -26.66 2.59
CA GLU A 4 0.71 -25.78 3.04
C GLU A 4 0.66 -24.54 2.15
N HIS A 5 -0.31 -24.53 1.25
CA HIS A 5 -0.59 -23.39 0.39
C HIS A 5 -1.52 -22.45 1.15
N LEU A 6 -0.95 -21.40 1.74
CA LEU A 6 -1.78 -20.29 2.19
C LEU A 6 -2.61 -19.79 1.01
N SER A 7 -3.90 -19.57 1.26
CA SER A 7 -4.80 -18.99 0.25
C SER A 7 -4.31 -17.60 -0.13
N LYS A 8 -4.66 -17.16 -1.35
CA LYS A 8 -4.28 -15.84 -1.86
C LYS A 8 -4.78 -14.71 -0.95
N ASP A 9 -5.95 -14.90 -0.34
CA ASP A 9 -6.57 -13.92 0.55
C ASP A 9 -5.81 -13.79 1.87
N VAL A 10 -5.37 -14.91 2.46
CA VAL A 10 -4.56 -14.87 3.69
C VAL A 10 -3.22 -14.18 3.42
N ILE A 11 -2.57 -14.50 2.31
CA ILE A 11 -1.32 -13.83 1.90
C ILE A 11 -1.54 -12.32 1.74
N PHE A 12 -2.64 -11.91 1.12
CA PHE A 12 -2.98 -10.51 0.90
C PHE A 12 -3.21 -9.77 2.22
N LEU A 13 -4.01 -10.35 3.12
CA LEU A 13 -4.32 -9.76 4.42
C LEU A 13 -3.06 -9.65 5.31
N LEU A 14 -2.23 -10.71 5.35
CA LEU A 14 -0.95 -10.66 6.08
C LEU A 14 -0.01 -9.59 5.50
N ALA A 15 0.08 -9.48 4.18
CA ALA A 15 0.94 -8.48 3.54
C ALA A 15 0.47 -7.04 3.80
N LEU A 16 -0.83 -6.80 4.06
CA LEU A 16 -1.33 -5.48 4.43
C LEU A 16 -0.85 -5.00 5.81
N GLU A 17 -0.39 -5.91 6.67
CA GLU A 17 0.18 -5.58 7.99
C GLU A 17 1.66 -5.21 7.92
N LEU A 18 2.37 -5.62 6.86
CA LEU A 18 3.80 -5.42 6.72
C LEU A 18 4.15 -3.95 6.41
N ASP A 19 5.35 -3.53 6.82
CA ASP A 19 5.90 -2.24 6.43
C ASP A 19 6.42 -2.26 4.98
N LEU A 20 6.69 -1.08 4.41
CA LEU A 20 7.11 -0.97 3.01
C LEU A 20 8.39 -1.79 2.70
N PRO A 21 9.46 -1.73 3.52
CA PRO A 21 10.64 -2.57 3.32
C PRO A 21 10.30 -4.07 3.29
N SER A 22 9.51 -4.56 4.26
CA SER A 22 9.16 -5.98 4.33
C SER A 22 8.30 -6.43 3.15
N ILE A 23 7.36 -5.59 2.70
CA ILE A 23 6.56 -5.86 1.49
C ILE A 23 7.46 -6.02 0.27
N LEU A 24 8.39 -5.09 0.06
CA LEU A 24 9.29 -5.14 -1.09
C LEU A 24 10.20 -6.36 -1.02
N GLN A 25 10.73 -6.67 0.15
CA GLN A 25 11.55 -7.87 0.34
C GLN A 25 10.75 -9.14 0.06
N LEU A 26 9.52 -9.25 0.57
CA LEU A 26 8.63 -10.38 0.31
C LEU A 26 8.42 -10.60 -1.19
N CYS A 27 8.18 -9.54 -1.95
CA CYS A 27 8.03 -9.63 -3.40
C CYS A 27 9.30 -10.09 -4.12
N LEU A 28 10.48 -9.70 -3.65
CA LEU A 28 11.74 -10.16 -4.23
C LEU A 28 11.97 -11.67 -4.00
N THR A 29 11.44 -12.23 -2.91
CA THR A 29 11.62 -13.65 -2.60
C THR A 29 10.79 -14.60 -3.46
N SER A 30 9.72 -14.13 -4.13
CA SER A 30 8.83 -15.01 -4.90
C SER A 30 8.05 -14.26 -5.97
N LYS A 31 8.06 -14.82 -7.19
CA LYS A 31 7.21 -14.34 -8.31
C LYS A 31 5.73 -14.35 -7.94
N LYS A 32 5.28 -15.36 -7.17
CA LYS A 32 3.88 -15.46 -6.70
C LYS A 32 3.53 -14.27 -5.83
N TYR A 33 4.38 -13.93 -4.86
CA TYR A 33 4.16 -12.77 -4.00
C TYR A 33 4.26 -11.46 -4.78
N ASN A 34 5.24 -11.34 -5.69
CA ASN A 34 5.34 -10.17 -6.55
C ASN A 34 4.06 -9.91 -7.35
N GLN A 35 3.50 -10.94 -8.00
CA GLN A 35 2.27 -10.83 -8.80
C GLN A 35 1.03 -10.51 -7.95
N HIS A 36 0.90 -11.14 -6.78
CA HIS A 36 -0.29 -10.96 -5.94
C HIS A 36 -0.27 -9.69 -5.09
N ILE A 37 0.92 -9.14 -4.80
CA ILE A 37 1.12 -8.02 -3.88
C ILE A 37 1.71 -6.83 -4.63
N CYS A 38 2.96 -6.94 -5.11
CA CYS A 38 3.70 -5.78 -5.61
C CYS A 38 3.27 -5.27 -6.99
N GLU A 39 2.76 -6.15 -7.85
CA GLU A 39 2.21 -5.83 -9.18
C GLU A 39 0.69 -5.67 -9.16
N ASN A 40 0.05 -5.89 -8.00
CA ASN A 40 -1.39 -5.80 -7.84
C ASN A 40 -1.81 -4.38 -7.40
N PRO A 41 -2.48 -3.58 -8.25
CA PRO A 41 -2.90 -2.23 -7.89
C PRO A 41 -3.87 -2.21 -6.70
N ASN A 42 -4.72 -3.23 -6.58
CA ASN A 42 -5.68 -3.33 -5.47
C ASN A 42 -4.98 -3.51 -4.13
N PHE A 43 -3.84 -4.21 -4.09
CA PHE A 43 -3.04 -4.30 -2.86
C PHE A 43 -2.62 -2.90 -2.39
N TRP A 44 -2.03 -2.10 -3.28
CA TRP A 44 -1.56 -0.77 -2.95
C TRP A 44 -2.70 0.21 -2.63
N LYS A 45 -3.85 0.10 -3.31
CA LYS A 45 -5.07 0.85 -2.97
C LYS A 45 -5.52 0.55 -1.54
N ASN A 46 -5.61 -0.73 -1.17
CA ASN A 46 -5.99 -1.14 0.19
C ASN A 46 -4.95 -0.71 1.22
N LYS A 47 -3.66 -0.82 0.91
CA LYS A 47 -2.58 -0.37 1.80
C LYS A 47 -2.63 1.13 2.04
N LEU A 48 -2.88 1.94 1.00
CA LEU A 48 -3.10 3.38 1.10
C LEU A 48 -4.29 3.71 2.00
N LEU A 49 -5.48 3.14 1.73
CA LEU A 49 -6.69 3.44 2.50
C LEU A 49 -6.59 2.99 3.96
N LYS A 50 -5.89 1.88 4.21
CA LYS A 50 -5.68 1.36 5.56
C LYS A 50 -4.80 2.29 6.41
N GLU A 51 -3.71 2.80 5.84
CA GLU A 51 -2.79 3.69 6.57
C GLU A 51 -3.17 5.17 6.50
N TYR A 52 -3.92 5.56 5.46
CA TYR A 52 -4.28 6.95 5.17
C TYR A 52 -5.76 7.05 4.77
N PRO A 53 -6.70 6.75 5.68
CA PRO A 53 -8.14 6.76 5.39
C PRO A 53 -8.66 8.11 4.88
N GLN A 54 -7.97 9.22 5.19
CA GLN A 54 -8.28 10.56 4.68
C GLN A 54 -8.19 10.68 3.15
N LEU A 55 -7.47 9.77 2.47
CA LEU A 55 -7.40 9.73 1.01
C LEU A 55 -8.64 9.13 0.35
N ASN A 56 -9.60 8.59 1.12
CA ASN A 56 -10.77 7.90 0.56
C ASN A 56 -11.60 8.77 -0.40
N SER A 57 -11.64 10.09 -0.18
CA SER A 57 -12.37 11.02 -1.06
C SER A 57 -11.72 11.20 -2.44
N VAL A 58 -10.40 11.01 -2.55
CA VAL A 58 -9.61 11.21 -3.79
C VAL A 58 -9.03 9.91 -4.33
N ILE A 59 -9.27 8.77 -3.67
CA ILE A 59 -8.61 7.50 -3.98
C ILE A 59 -8.86 7.05 -5.41
N ASN A 60 -10.03 7.33 -5.98
CA ASN A 60 -10.38 6.93 -7.34
C ASN A 60 -9.72 7.79 -8.41
N ASP A 61 -9.16 8.95 -8.04
CA ASP A 61 -8.41 9.84 -8.94
C ASP A 61 -6.91 9.45 -9.01
N ILE A 62 -6.46 8.51 -8.17
CA ILE A 62 -5.07 8.07 -8.12
C ILE A 62 -4.81 7.02 -9.22
N TYR A 63 -3.93 7.36 -10.16
CA TYR A 63 -3.52 6.48 -11.26
C TYR A 63 -2.51 5.40 -10.84
N ASP A 64 -1.60 5.70 -9.91
CA ASP A 64 -0.56 4.77 -9.46
C ASP A 64 -0.49 4.69 -7.92
N TYR A 65 -1.28 3.79 -7.36
CA TYR A 65 -1.35 3.57 -5.92
C TYR A 65 0.01 3.22 -5.29
N LYS A 66 0.88 2.50 -6.00
CA LYS A 66 2.17 2.04 -5.46
C LYS A 66 3.12 3.21 -5.28
N ASN A 67 3.26 4.04 -6.32
CA ASN A 67 4.15 5.20 -6.26
C ASN A 67 3.58 6.28 -5.34
N THR A 68 2.26 6.49 -5.33
CA THR A 68 1.62 7.37 -4.35
C THR A 68 1.87 6.90 -2.92
N TYR A 69 1.71 5.60 -2.62
CA TYR A 69 2.01 5.07 -1.29
C TYR A 69 3.46 5.34 -0.87
N LYS A 70 4.44 5.06 -1.75
CA LYS A 70 5.85 5.35 -1.48
C LYS A 70 6.10 6.83 -1.22
N HIS A 71 5.44 7.71 -1.97
CA HIS A 71 5.55 9.15 -1.81
C HIS A 71 4.97 9.63 -0.48
N VAL A 72 3.74 9.24 -0.17
CA VAL A 72 3.07 9.57 1.10
C VAL A 72 3.87 9.03 2.29
N LYS A 73 4.35 7.77 2.24
CA LYS A 73 5.15 7.18 3.33
C LYS A 73 6.45 7.94 3.61
N ARG A 74 7.06 8.56 2.58
CA ARG A 74 8.25 9.41 2.73
C ARG A 74 7.93 10.76 3.35
N LEU A 75 6.80 11.36 2.99
CA LEU A 75 6.40 12.68 3.45
C LEU A 75 5.72 12.68 4.82
N VAL A 76 5.08 11.57 5.19
CA VAL A 76 4.31 11.43 6.43
C VAL A 76 4.97 10.39 7.33
N PRO A 77 6.04 10.75 8.05
CA PRO A 77 6.45 9.94 9.18
C PRO A 77 5.28 9.85 10.17
N THR A 78 5.10 8.67 10.76
CA THR A 78 3.96 8.25 11.61
C THR A 78 3.67 9.18 12.80
N THR A 79 4.56 10.12 13.10
CA THR A 79 4.42 11.13 14.16
C THR A 79 3.50 12.32 13.81
N ILE A 80 3.08 12.53 12.55
CA ILE A 80 2.32 13.75 12.13
C ILE A 80 0.94 13.42 11.50
N GLN A 81 0.51 12.16 11.56
CA GLN A 81 -0.74 11.65 10.96
C GLN A 81 -2.03 12.44 11.31
N PRO A 82 -2.21 13.01 12.53
CA PRO A 82 -3.43 13.76 12.89
C PRO A 82 -3.60 15.12 12.19
N HIS A 83 -2.53 15.68 11.60
CA HIS A 83 -2.55 17.04 11.03
C HIS A 83 -2.58 17.06 9.49
N PHE A 84 -2.74 15.89 8.86
CA PHE A 84 -2.57 15.71 7.42
C PHE A 84 -3.77 16.15 6.55
N ASN A 85 -4.72 16.92 7.09
CA ASN A 85 -5.91 17.37 6.36
C ASN A 85 -5.62 18.48 5.32
N ASN A 86 -4.51 19.22 5.45
CA ASN A 86 -4.28 20.42 4.62
C ASN A 86 -3.49 20.18 3.33
N TYR A 87 -2.81 19.04 3.16
CA TYR A 87 -1.91 18.80 2.02
C TYR A 87 -2.56 18.07 0.83
N ILE A 88 -3.70 17.42 1.04
CA ILE A 88 -4.36 16.57 0.03
C ILE A 88 -4.93 17.41 -1.13
N GLN A 89 -5.24 18.70 -0.89
CA GLN A 89 -5.83 19.60 -1.89
C GLN A 89 -4.81 20.24 -2.85
N PHE A 90 -3.51 20.25 -2.52
CA PHE A 90 -2.51 21.02 -3.28
C PHE A 90 -1.66 20.18 -4.25
N GLY A 91 -1.57 18.85 -4.06
CA GLY A 91 -0.58 18.01 -4.77
C GLY A 91 -1.08 17.22 -5.98
N PHE A 92 -2.39 17.10 -6.20
CA PHE A 92 -2.96 16.23 -7.26
C PHE A 92 -3.56 16.99 -8.45
N LYS A 93 -3.50 18.33 -8.45
CA LYS A 93 -3.72 19.16 -9.63
C LYS A 93 -2.40 19.78 -10.05
N ASN A 94 -1.68 19.11 -10.94
CA ASN A 94 -0.79 19.69 -11.96
C ASN A 94 -0.30 18.57 -12.88
#